data_AF-A0A4P8KMQ1-F1
#
_entry.id   AF-A0A4P8KMQ1-F1
#
_cell.length_a   1.000
_cell.length_b   1.000
_cell.length_c   1.000
_cell.angle_alpha   90.00
_cell.angle_beta   90.00
_cell.angle_gamma   90.00
#
_symmetry.space_group_name_H-M   'P 1'
#
loop_
_entity.id
_entity.type
_entity.pdbx_description
1 polymer ?
#
loop_
_entity_poly.entity_id
_entity_poly.type
_entity_poly.pdbx_seq_one_letter_code
_entity_poly.pdbx_strand_id
1 'polypeptide(L)'
;MPMMSIRMRLSRSVRSRSPSPRPSARSMSPICSATWWCIRGCRGDPNTGTWWRALWVRRPSRFRLSRASGSRRSGSTRPRRVCWPRCSSRQRRSSRSACSRCDGSPSPGCSASRSSPGRRCSRSGSSLWSCSRTAECDARLEAAGVAPRMDWMTGWTWQAWFGLIGGSLIFFAVLGPMLLIQIRRYGRLSFPRLLGAAATSVYAVALVAYTLLPLPDVAANCGVSGAGIELIPGHSVGDILRETQGLSFVSALTSRATLQVALNVALFVPFGIIARRYWNRGPVVSIMLGAALSLLIETTQLTGIWGLYDCAYRVADVDDLITNTAGAAIGVALAPFLLSWMPSSGTLRRDRSLPRPVTVWRRWFGMVLDAVAVNVVSGLLSLTLIVPQLAFTGGRAPSDAAAIASVVFVGVGTVALVVVLPAVLGRGASIGQRLVWLTPSWPPDRSGRWRRLHRASVVALPYTIATVLDQLPHADAGALQTVVGLIGIVSGVIVLIDVASVPFSRGRRGLSSIVAGAELRDARA
;
A
#
# COMPACT_ATOMS: atom_id res chain seq x y z
N MET A 1 1.09 -54.21 13.20
CA MET A 1 0.13 -55.15 12.55
C MET A 1 -0.52 -55.97 13.65
N PRO A 2 -1.83 -56.31 13.60
CA PRO A 2 -2.95 -55.85 12.75
C PRO A 2 -3.88 -54.88 13.54
N MET A 3 -4.77 -54.02 13.04
CA MET A 3 -5.67 -53.89 11.87
C MET A 3 -6.81 -54.94 11.76
N MET A 4 -7.99 -54.57 12.28
CA MET A 4 -9.33 -55.05 11.91
C MET A 4 -10.33 -53.98 12.44
N SER A 5 -11.00 -53.13 11.65
CA SER A 5 -11.94 -53.31 10.54
C SER A 5 -13.40 -53.54 10.97
N ILE A 6 -14.24 -52.54 10.65
CA ILE A 6 -15.67 -52.58 10.27
C ILE A 6 -16.73 -52.79 11.38
N ARG A 7 -17.63 -51.80 11.60
CA ARG A 7 -19.00 -51.75 11.00
C ARG A 7 -19.80 -50.51 11.43
N MET A 8 -20.37 -49.80 10.47
CA MET A 8 -21.44 -48.82 10.63
C MET A 8 -22.75 -49.49 11.09
N ARG A 9 -23.54 -48.78 11.92
CA ARG A 9 -25.00 -48.97 11.99
C ARG A 9 -25.69 -47.62 12.13
N LEU A 10 -26.44 -47.27 11.10
CA LEU A 10 -27.45 -46.21 11.10
C LEU A 10 -28.61 -46.60 12.02
N SER A 11 -29.11 -45.64 12.80
CA SER A 11 -30.51 -45.64 13.25
C SER A 11 -31.01 -44.20 13.32
N ARG A 12 -31.94 -43.88 12.40
CA ARG A 12 -32.82 -42.73 12.47
C ARG A 12 -33.86 -43.01 13.56
N SER A 13 -34.10 -42.06 14.46
CA SER A 13 -35.44 -41.91 15.04
C SER A 13 -35.80 -40.43 15.11
N VAL A 14 -36.89 -40.13 14.39
CA VAL A 14 -37.62 -38.87 14.38
C VAL A 14 -38.50 -38.86 15.63
N ARG A 15 -38.44 -37.78 16.42
CA ARG A 15 -39.60 -37.37 17.21
C ARG A 15 -39.63 -35.86 17.39
N SER A 16 -40.69 -35.31 16.83
CA SER A 16 -41.18 -33.93 16.90
C SER A 16 -41.50 -33.51 18.34
N ARG A 17 -41.17 -32.27 18.68
CA ARG A 17 -41.87 -31.43 19.68
C ARG A 17 -41.42 -29.97 19.51
N SER A 18 -42.28 -29.16 18.89
CA SER A 18 -42.35 -27.71 19.10
C SER A 18 -42.98 -27.45 20.48
N PRO A 19 -42.59 -26.36 21.19
CA PRO A 19 -43.21 -25.07 20.95
C PRO A 19 -42.24 -23.87 20.99
N SER A 20 -42.67 -22.79 20.34
CA SER A 20 -42.11 -21.43 20.45
C SER A 20 -42.12 -20.92 21.90
N PRO A 21 -41.18 -20.03 22.25
CA PRO A 21 -41.59 -18.64 22.47
C PRO A 21 -40.59 -17.61 21.91
N ARG A 22 -41.13 -16.51 21.37
CA ARG A 22 -40.38 -15.27 21.10
C ARG A 22 -39.99 -14.62 22.42
N PRO A 23 -38.79 -13.99 22.51
CA PRO A 23 -38.65 -12.78 23.30
C PRO A 23 -38.28 -11.59 22.43
N SER A 24 -38.99 -10.51 22.71
CA SER A 24 -38.85 -9.13 22.26
C SER A 24 -37.41 -8.61 22.36
N ALA A 25 -36.83 -8.19 21.22
CA ALA A 25 -35.69 -7.30 21.21
C ALA A 25 -36.17 -5.86 21.48
N ARG A 26 -35.93 -5.39 22.71
CA ARG A 26 -35.95 -3.96 23.04
C ARG A 26 -34.77 -3.30 22.32
N SER A 27 -35.04 -2.33 21.45
CA SER A 27 -34.03 -1.44 20.91
C SER A 27 -33.61 -0.45 22.00
N MET A 28 -32.42 -0.65 22.57
CA MET A 28 -31.70 0.40 23.29
C MET A 28 -31.04 1.32 22.26
N SER A 29 -31.46 2.57 22.23
CA SER A 29 -30.86 3.65 21.45
C SER A 29 -29.47 3.98 21.99
N PRO A 30 -28.43 4.13 21.15
CA PRO A 30 -27.21 4.80 21.58
C PRO A 30 -27.44 6.31 21.61
N ILE A 31 -27.15 6.88 22.78
CA ILE A 31 -27.10 8.31 23.07
C ILE A 31 -25.97 8.92 22.23
N CYS A 32 -26.31 9.77 21.27
CA CYS A 32 -25.36 10.68 20.63
C CYS A 32 -25.27 11.97 21.44
N SER A 33 -24.30 12.04 22.35
CA SER A 33 -23.81 13.29 22.92
C SER A 33 -22.70 13.84 22.04
N ALA A 34 -22.97 14.88 21.25
CA ALA A 34 -21.93 15.76 20.71
C ALA A 34 -22.52 17.13 20.41
N THR A 35 -22.48 17.98 21.42
CA THR A 35 -22.71 19.42 21.36
C THR A 35 -21.62 20.06 20.49
N TRP A 36 -21.97 20.74 19.40
CA TRP A 36 -21.05 21.67 18.73
C TRP A 36 -21.69 23.04 18.60
N TRP A 37 -21.01 24.02 19.21
CA TRP A 37 -21.32 25.43 19.21
C TRP A 37 -21.13 26.04 17.82
N CYS A 38 -22.12 26.82 17.37
CA CYS A 38 -21.97 27.74 16.26
C CYS A 38 -21.06 28.91 16.65
N ILE A 39 -19.90 29.04 16.00
CA ILE A 39 -19.14 30.29 15.98
C ILE A 39 -19.39 30.97 14.63
N ARG A 40 -20.08 32.12 14.69
CA ARG A 40 -20.17 33.12 13.61
C ARG A 40 -18.81 33.80 13.43
N GLY A 41 -18.41 34.04 12.18
CA GLY A 41 -17.30 34.97 11.89
C GLY A 41 -16.99 35.11 10.41
N CYS A 42 -17.71 35.99 9.70
CA CYS A 42 -17.24 36.57 8.45
C CYS A 42 -16.34 37.79 8.74
N ARG A 43 -15.10 37.77 8.25
CA ARG A 43 -14.15 38.89 7.93
C ARG A 43 -12.87 38.18 7.46
N GLY A 44 -12.34 38.36 6.25
CA GLY A 44 -11.79 39.58 5.65
C GLY A 44 -10.29 39.32 5.39
N ASP A 45 -9.91 39.17 4.12
CA ASP A 45 -8.53 39.10 3.58
C ASP A 45 -7.70 40.36 3.98
N PRO A 46 -6.34 40.49 3.90
CA PRO A 46 -5.39 39.73 3.05
C PRO A 46 -3.97 39.43 3.61
N ASN A 47 -3.19 38.67 2.82
CA ASN A 47 -1.73 38.73 2.57
C ASN A 47 -0.87 37.45 2.76
N THR A 48 -0.26 37.10 1.62
CA THR A 48 1.13 36.64 1.38
C THR A 48 1.55 35.21 1.73
N GLY A 49 2.03 34.50 0.69
CA GLY A 49 2.80 33.27 0.82
C GLY A 49 2.92 32.47 -0.48
N THR A 50 3.53 33.06 -1.50
CA THR A 50 3.86 32.47 -2.80
C THR A 50 4.84 31.28 -2.74
N TRP A 51 5.04 30.63 -3.90
CA TRP A 51 6.09 29.66 -4.32
C TRP A 51 5.66 28.17 -4.16
N TRP A 52 5.40 27.37 -5.21
CA TRP A 52 6.24 27.10 -6.39
C TRP A 52 5.47 26.68 -7.66
N ARG A 53 5.89 27.32 -8.77
CA ARG A 53 5.98 26.93 -10.20
C ARG A 53 5.22 25.69 -10.70
N ALA A 54 4.25 25.97 -11.57
CA ALA A 54 3.86 25.09 -12.68
C ALA A 54 4.77 25.35 -13.90
N LEU A 55 5.34 24.27 -14.44
CA LEU A 55 5.89 24.19 -15.80
C LEU A 55 5.37 22.88 -16.39
N TRP A 56 4.65 22.95 -17.51
CA TRP A 56 4.85 22.15 -18.73
C TRP A 56 3.64 22.29 -19.69
N VAL A 57 3.82 23.22 -20.63
CA VAL A 57 3.65 23.11 -22.09
C VAL A 57 2.38 22.44 -22.67
N ARG A 58 1.62 23.31 -23.37
CA ARG A 58 0.60 23.08 -24.39
C ARG A 58 1.00 22.07 -25.48
N ARG A 59 0.03 21.27 -25.94
CA ARG A 59 -0.05 20.76 -27.34
C ARG A 59 -1.02 21.62 -28.17
N PRO A 60 -0.74 21.88 -29.46
CA PRO A 60 -1.60 22.68 -30.32
C PRO A 60 -2.58 21.83 -31.14
N SER A 61 -3.79 22.35 -31.33
CA SER A 61 -4.77 21.85 -32.30
C SER A 61 -4.72 22.67 -33.59
N ARG A 62 -4.84 21.91 -34.69
CA ARG A 62 -4.73 22.22 -36.13
C ARG A 62 -5.42 23.51 -36.63
N PHE A 63 -4.64 24.25 -37.42
CA PHE A 63 -4.92 24.84 -38.76
C PHE A 63 -6.38 25.09 -39.20
N ARG A 64 -6.66 26.37 -39.51
CA ARG A 64 -7.30 26.77 -40.78
C ARG A 64 -6.71 28.10 -41.25
N LEU A 65 -6.14 28.09 -42.45
CA LEU A 65 -5.66 29.26 -43.18
C LEU A 65 -6.82 29.88 -43.95
N SER A 66 -6.97 31.20 -43.85
CA SER A 66 -7.35 32.03 -44.99
C SER A 66 -6.73 33.42 -44.82
N ARG A 67 -6.04 33.85 -45.88
CA ARG A 67 -5.18 35.03 -45.98
C ARG A 67 -5.97 36.33 -45.79
N ALA A 68 -5.38 37.28 -45.06
CA ALA A 68 -5.64 38.71 -45.24
C ALA A 68 -4.31 39.40 -45.59
N SER A 69 -4.23 39.91 -46.82
CA SER A 69 -3.20 40.87 -47.24
C SER A 69 -3.45 42.20 -46.52
N GLY A 70 -2.43 42.70 -45.83
CA GLY A 70 -2.48 43.98 -45.13
C GLY A 70 -2.09 45.17 -46.01
N SER A 71 -2.69 46.32 -45.74
CA SER A 71 -2.07 47.65 -45.80
C SER A 71 -2.96 48.62 -44.98
N ARG A 72 -2.52 48.95 -43.77
CA ARG A 72 -1.94 50.25 -43.35
C ARG A 72 -2.80 51.50 -43.63
N ARG A 73 -3.31 52.10 -42.55
CA ARG A 73 -3.24 53.55 -42.22
C ARG A 73 -3.77 53.75 -40.79
N SER A 74 -2.91 54.12 -39.84
CA SER A 74 -2.72 55.47 -39.27
C SER A 74 -3.95 56.01 -38.52
N GLY A 75 -3.82 56.20 -37.20
CA GLY A 75 -4.83 56.89 -36.40
C GLY A 75 -4.56 56.81 -34.90
N SER A 76 -4.33 57.97 -34.30
CA SER A 76 -3.84 58.24 -32.96
C SER A 76 -4.87 58.03 -31.82
N THR A 77 -4.35 57.61 -30.65
CA THR A 77 -4.67 58.04 -29.26
C THR A 77 -6.13 58.16 -28.75
N ARG A 78 -6.49 57.21 -27.84
CA ARG A 78 -7.21 57.27 -26.52
C ARG A 78 -8.34 58.31 -26.25
N PRO A 79 -9.20 58.11 -25.21
CA PRO A 79 -9.93 56.91 -24.73
C PRO A 79 -11.45 57.20 -24.52
N ARG A 80 -12.35 56.21 -24.61
CA ARG A 80 -13.74 56.38 -24.12
C ARG A 80 -14.34 55.15 -23.43
N ARG A 81 -14.98 55.46 -22.30
CA ARG A 81 -15.84 54.65 -21.44
C ARG A 81 -17.12 54.22 -22.17
N VAL A 82 -17.63 53.03 -21.86
CA VAL A 82 -19.05 52.63 -22.04
C VAL A 82 -19.34 51.59 -20.93
N CYS A 83 -20.02 51.89 -19.83
CA CYS A 83 -21.46 52.12 -19.59
C CYS A 83 -22.36 50.88 -19.80
N TRP A 84 -22.81 50.34 -18.67
CA TRP A 84 -23.94 49.43 -18.48
C TRP A 84 -25.29 50.13 -18.72
N PRO A 85 -26.37 49.41 -19.10
CA PRO A 85 -27.73 49.90 -18.93
C PRO A 85 -28.30 49.57 -17.53
N ARG A 86 -29.00 50.56 -16.98
CA ARG A 86 -29.81 50.58 -15.75
C ARG A 86 -31.27 50.16 -16.02
N CYS A 87 -31.97 49.74 -14.96
CA CYS A 87 -33.22 50.35 -14.45
C CYS A 87 -33.29 50.05 -12.93
N SER A 88 -33.12 51.00 -12.00
CA SER A 88 -34.12 51.95 -11.42
C SER A 88 -35.41 51.26 -10.93
N SER A 89 -35.97 51.47 -9.74
CA SER A 89 -35.75 52.45 -8.67
C SER A 89 -36.65 52.12 -7.47
N ARG A 90 -36.08 52.15 -6.25
CA ARG A 90 -36.50 53.01 -5.12
C ARG A 90 -37.97 52.98 -4.63
N GLN A 91 -38.23 52.37 -3.45
CA GLN A 91 -39.13 52.89 -2.39
C GLN A 91 -38.88 52.08 -1.10
N ARG A 92 -38.15 52.64 -0.13
CA ARG A 92 -38.60 53.39 1.07
C ARG A 92 -39.23 52.51 2.17
N ARG A 93 -38.45 52.43 3.26
CA ARG A 93 -38.77 52.69 4.68
C ARG A 93 -39.93 51.96 5.36
N SER A 94 -39.57 51.46 6.56
CA SER A 94 -40.36 51.35 7.80
C SER A 94 -41.59 50.43 7.72
N SER A 95 -41.94 49.63 8.70
CA SER A 95 -41.79 49.74 10.16
C SER A 95 -42.42 48.47 10.75
N ARG A 96 -41.88 48.04 11.91
CA ARG A 96 -42.58 47.56 13.12
C ARG A 96 -43.75 46.56 13.02
N SER A 97 -43.91 45.89 14.17
CA SER A 97 -45.07 45.13 14.66
C SER A 97 -45.37 43.82 13.94
N ALA A 98 -45.19 42.67 14.58
CA ALA A 98 -45.97 42.13 15.71
C ALA A 98 -47.28 41.50 15.26
N CYS A 99 -47.51 40.31 15.82
CA CYS A 99 -48.61 39.38 15.64
C CYS A 99 -50.01 40.01 15.51
N SER A 100 -50.83 39.46 14.60
CA SER A 100 -52.26 39.27 14.86
C SER A 100 -52.95 38.36 13.83
N ARG A 101 -53.59 37.30 14.38
CA ARG A 101 -54.90 36.71 14.02
C ARG A 101 -55.10 36.01 12.67
N CYS A 102 -55.47 34.74 12.79
CA CYS A 102 -56.38 34.04 11.88
C CYS A 102 -57.82 34.49 12.16
N ASP A 103 -58.62 34.64 11.10
CA ASP A 103 -60.07 34.33 11.10
C ASP A 103 -60.62 34.41 9.66
N GLY A 104 -61.55 33.50 9.32
CA GLY A 104 -62.58 33.73 8.29
C GLY A 104 -62.51 32.93 6.98
N SER A 105 -63.25 31.81 6.91
CA SER A 105 -63.76 31.13 5.69
C SER A 105 -64.90 31.95 5.01
N PRO A 106 -65.60 31.54 3.91
CA PRO A 106 -65.34 30.53 2.84
C PRO A 106 -65.63 31.00 1.36
N SER A 107 -64.92 30.40 0.36
CA SER A 107 -65.37 30.08 -1.04
C SER A 107 -65.84 31.20 -2.01
N PRO A 108 -66.05 30.97 -3.36
CA PRO A 108 -65.54 29.95 -4.29
C PRO A 108 -64.92 30.54 -5.59
N GLY A 109 -64.29 29.69 -6.42
CA GLY A 109 -64.20 29.93 -7.87
C GLY A 109 -62.79 30.05 -8.45
N CYS A 110 -62.23 28.92 -8.89
CA CYS A 110 -61.69 28.75 -10.25
C CYS A 110 -61.14 27.33 -10.41
N SER A 111 -61.83 26.58 -11.26
CA SER A 111 -61.50 25.22 -11.67
C SER A 111 -60.35 25.19 -12.67
N ALA A 112 -59.49 24.19 -12.47
CA ALA A 112 -58.74 23.41 -13.46
C ALA A 112 -57.56 24.06 -14.20
N SER A 113 -56.35 23.61 -13.88
CA SER A 113 -55.63 22.70 -14.80
C SER A 113 -54.48 21.95 -14.13
N ARG A 114 -54.46 20.63 -14.38
CA ARG A 114 -53.32 19.70 -14.47
C ARG A 114 -52.55 19.33 -13.19
N SER A 115 -53.02 18.20 -12.67
CA SER A 115 -52.30 17.12 -11.98
C SER A 115 -50.85 16.87 -12.37
N SER A 116 -49.98 16.74 -11.36
CA SER A 116 -48.80 15.86 -11.36
C SER A 116 -48.80 15.03 -10.05
N PRO A 117 -48.49 13.72 -10.09
CA PRO A 117 -48.74 12.79 -8.99
C PRO A 117 -47.53 12.60 -8.07
N GLY A 118 -47.80 12.22 -6.81
CA GLY A 118 -46.83 11.50 -5.97
C GLY A 118 -46.51 12.10 -4.60
N ARG A 119 -47.48 12.16 -3.67
CA ARG A 119 -47.19 12.26 -2.22
C ARG A 119 -47.99 11.20 -1.48
N ARG A 120 -47.31 10.20 -0.93
CA ARG A 120 -47.88 9.26 0.05
C ARG A 120 -47.39 9.70 1.43
N CYS A 121 -48.26 10.37 2.19
CA CYS A 121 -48.10 10.49 3.64
C CYS A 121 -49.01 9.43 4.27
N SER A 122 -48.43 8.41 4.92
CA SER A 122 -49.19 7.44 5.70
C SER A 122 -49.37 7.95 7.13
N ARG A 123 -50.58 7.75 7.65
CA ARG A 123 -51.03 8.15 8.98
C ARG A 123 -50.77 6.97 9.93
N SER A 124 -49.98 7.15 10.99
CA SER A 124 -49.94 6.20 12.11
C SER A 124 -50.41 6.92 13.38
N GLY A 125 -51.32 6.27 14.10
CA GLY A 125 -52.08 6.85 15.20
C GLY A 125 -51.24 7.14 16.44
N SER A 126 -50.78 8.38 16.56
CA SER A 126 -50.63 9.14 17.81
C SER A 126 -50.21 10.54 17.38
N SER A 127 -50.87 11.56 17.91
CA SER A 127 -50.69 12.97 17.57
C SER A 127 -49.22 13.42 17.58
N LEU A 128 -48.56 13.47 16.42
CA LEU A 128 -47.37 14.27 16.08
C LEU A 128 -47.03 14.07 14.59
N TRP A 129 -46.93 15.15 13.82
CA TRP A 129 -46.37 15.11 12.45
C TRP A 129 -44.85 15.00 12.56
N SER A 130 -44.29 13.87 12.14
CA SER A 130 -42.84 13.70 11.96
C SER A 130 -42.49 14.00 10.50
N CYS A 131 -42.06 15.23 10.22
CA CYS A 131 -41.25 15.52 9.03
C CYS A 131 -39.78 15.31 9.42
N SER A 132 -39.14 14.28 8.88
CA SER A 132 -37.69 14.11 8.98
C SER A 132 -37.02 15.28 8.25
N ARG A 133 -36.40 16.18 9.01
CA ARG A 133 -35.66 17.37 8.53
C ARG A 133 -34.54 17.05 7.52
N THR A 134 -34.16 15.79 7.38
CA THR A 134 -33.16 15.30 6.43
C THR A 134 -33.67 15.31 4.98
N ALA A 135 -34.89 14.83 4.74
CA ALA A 135 -35.48 14.81 3.38
C ALA A 135 -35.74 16.23 2.83
N GLU A 136 -35.97 17.19 3.72
CA GLU A 136 -36.25 18.59 3.36
C GLU A 136 -34.98 19.41 3.08
N CYS A 137 -33.84 18.98 3.62
CA CYS A 137 -32.52 19.54 3.30
C CYS A 137 -32.02 19.03 1.94
N ASP A 138 -32.17 17.74 1.66
CA ASP A 138 -31.72 17.14 0.40
C ASP A 138 -32.54 17.64 -0.80
N ALA A 139 -33.86 17.73 -0.66
CA ALA A 139 -34.73 18.27 -1.72
C ALA A 139 -34.50 19.76 -2.02
N ARG A 140 -34.06 20.55 -1.02
CA ARG A 140 -33.69 21.97 -1.23
C ARG A 140 -32.32 22.15 -1.88
N LEU A 141 -31.41 21.19 -1.72
CA LEU A 141 -30.10 21.20 -2.39
C LEU A 141 -30.21 20.77 -3.86
N GLU A 142 -31.05 19.79 -4.17
CA GLU A 142 -31.37 19.41 -5.57
C GLU A 142 -32.08 20.55 -6.32
N ALA A 143 -33.04 21.23 -5.68
CA ALA A 143 -33.74 22.38 -6.27
C ALA A 143 -32.84 23.61 -6.48
N ALA A 144 -31.70 23.70 -5.79
CA ALA A 144 -30.70 24.76 -5.95
C ALA A 144 -29.61 24.42 -7.00
N GLY A 145 -29.70 23.26 -7.66
CA GLY A 145 -28.70 22.82 -8.65
C GLY A 145 -27.32 22.53 -8.06
N VAL A 146 -27.22 22.36 -6.74
CA VAL A 146 -25.97 22.01 -6.07
C VAL A 146 -25.90 20.49 -5.99
N ALA A 147 -25.36 19.87 -7.04
CA ALA A 147 -25.00 18.46 -6.99
C ALA A 147 -24.07 18.22 -5.78
N PRO A 148 -24.24 17.12 -5.02
CA PRO A 148 -23.28 16.76 -4.00
C PRO A 148 -21.92 16.69 -4.68
N ARG A 149 -20.98 17.50 -4.19
CA ARG A 149 -19.61 17.50 -4.67
C ARG A 149 -19.01 16.17 -4.24
N MET A 150 -19.18 15.18 -5.10
CA MET A 150 -18.49 13.90 -5.02
C MET A 150 -17.02 14.27 -5.17
N ASP A 151 -16.29 14.30 -4.06
CA ASP A 151 -14.87 14.66 -4.02
C ASP A 151 -14.09 13.57 -4.74
N TRP A 152 -14.06 13.65 -6.07
CA TRP A 152 -13.21 12.86 -6.96
C TRP A 152 -11.73 12.92 -6.55
N MET A 153 -11.34 13.92 -5.74
CA MET A 153 -10.00 14.02 -5.16
C MET A 153 -9.70 12.94 -4.10
N THR A 154 -10.68 12.34 -3.40
CA THR A 154 -10.43 11.32 -2.36
C THR A 154 -10.16 9.93 -2.95
N GLY A 155 -10.83 9.55 -4.04
CA GLY A 155 -10.62 8.24 -4.69
C GLY A 155 -9.24 8.09 -5.34
N TRP A 156 -8.78 9.10 -6.07
CA TRP A 156 -7.48 9.06 -6.76
C TRP A 156 -6.30 9.20 -5.80
N THR A 157 -6.45 9.98 -4.72
CA THR A 157 -5.38 10.13 -3.70
C THR A 157 -5.20 8.86 -2.89
N TRP A 158 -6.27 8.15 -2.55
CA TRP A 158 -6.18 6.82 -1.93
C TRP A 158 -5.40 5.83 -2.80
N GLN A 159 -5.76 5.68 -4.08
CA GLN A 159 -5.05 4.81 -5.00
C GLN A 159 -3.57 5.23 -5.19
N ALA A 160 -3.28 6.54 -5.19
CA ALA A 160 -1.92 7.05 -5.26
C ALA A 160 -1.10 6.70 -4.01
N TRP A 161 -1.67 6.80 -2.81
CA TRP A 161 -1.00 6.38 -1.57
C TRP A 161 -0.75 4.87 -1.53
N PHE A 162 -1.73 4.06 -1.96
CA PHE A 162 -1.55 2.61 -2.09
C PHE A 162 -0.46 2.25 -3.09
N GLY A 163 -0.45 2.90 -4.25
CA GLY A 163 0.60 2.72 -5.25
C GLY A 163 1.98 3.12 -4.73
N LEU A 164 2.10 4.27 -4.05
CA LEU A 164 3.37 4.77 -3.54
C LEU A 164 3.89 3.95 -2.36
N ILE A 165 3.07 3.75 -1.34
CA ILE A 165 3.46 3.02 -0.11
C ILE A 165 3.58 1.54 -0.44
N GLY A 166 2.54 0.93 -1.02
CA GLY A 166 2.54 -0.49 -1.40
C GLY A 166 3.64 -0.81 -2.41
N GLY A 167 3.83 0.04 -3.43
CA GLY A 167 4.93 -0.09 -4.38
C GLY A 167 6.30 0.02 -3.73
N SER A 168 6.49 0.97 -2.80
CA SER A 168 7.75 1.09 -2.04
C SER A 168 8.03 -0.15 -1.18
N LEU A 169 7.00 -0.67 -0.50
CA LEU A 169 7.10 -1.88 0.31
C LEU A 169 7.51 -3.09 -0.53
N ILE A 170 6.83 -3.32 -1.66
CA ILE A 170 7.17 -4.42 -2.59
C ILE A 170 8.59 -4.23 -3.13
N PHE A 171 8.95 -3.00 -3.52
CA PHE A 171 10.28 -2.69 -4.04
C PHE A 171 11.38 -3.10 -3.06
N PHE A 172 11.29 -2.69 -1.79
CA PHE A 172 12.29 -3.04 -0.78
C PHE A 172 12.21 -4.51 -0.33
N ALA A 173 11.00 -5.09 -0.29
CA ALA A 173 10.79 -6.51 0.00
C ALA A 173 11.42 -7.43 -1.06
N VAL A 174 11.52 -6.98 -2.30
CA VAL A 174 12.22 -7.70 -3.38
C VAL A 174 13.71 -7.35 -3.39
N LEU A 175 14.06 -6.06 -3.35
CA LEU A 175 15.44 -5.59 -3.45
C LEU A 175 16.31 -6.11 -2.30
N GLY A 176 15.85 -5.99 -1.05
CA GLY A 176 16.62 -6.34 0.14
C GLY A 176 17.12 -7.80 0.11
N PRO A 177 16.24 -8.80 -0.01
CA PRO A 177 16.62 -10.20 -0.17
C PRO A 177 17.49 -10.45 -1.41
N MET A 178 17.22 -9.80 -2.55
CA MET A 178 18.06 -9.95 -3.74
C MET A 178 19.50 -9.46 -3.50
N LEU A 179 19.68 -8.32 -2.85
CA LEU A 179 21.02 -7.80 -2.50
C LEU A 179 21.72 -8.74 -1.52
N LEU A 180 21.00 -9.22 -0.51
CA LEU A 180 21.55 -10.16 0.46
C LEU A 180 21.98 -11.47 -0.22
N ILE A 181 21.13 -12.07 -1.05
CA ILE A 181 21.45 -13.29 -1.81
C ILE A 181 22.66 -13.05 -2.69
N GLN A 182 22.78 -11.90 -3.36
CA GLN A 182 23.95 -11.57 -4.17
C GLN A 182 25.23 -11.48 -3.35
N ILE A 183 25.20 -10.78 -2.20
CA ILE A 183 26.36 -10.68 -1.29
C ILE A 183 26.74 -12.07 -0.77
N ARG A 184 25.76 -12.90 -0.42
CA ARG A 184 26.01 -14.25 0.10
C ARG A 184 26.52 -15.20 -0.98
N ARG A 185 25.97 -15.12 -2.20
CA ARG A 185 26.29 -16.03 -3.32
C ARG A 185 27.58 -15.67 -4.06
N TYR A 186 27.89 -14.38 -4.16
CA TYR A 186 29.03 -13.87 -4.94
C TYR A 186 30.09 -13.17 -4.10
N GLY A 187 29.82 -12.88 -2.82
CA GLY A 187 30.80 -12.25 -1.92
C GLY A 187 31.03 -10.76 -2.16
N ARG A 188 30.39 -10.17 -3.19
CA ARG A 188 30.41 -8.75 -3.54
C ARG A 188 29.14 -8.36 -4.28
N LEU A 189 28.79 -7.08 -4.25
CA LEU A 189 27.80 -6.50 -5.17
C LEU A 189 28.52 -6.08 -6.44
N SER A 190 28.07 -6.54 -7.60
CA SER A 190 28.49 -5.97 -8.88
C SER A 190 27.50 -4.89 -9.29
N PHE A 191 27.99 -3.75 -9.75
CA PHE A 191 27.13 -2.65 -10.19
C PHE A 191 26.10 -3.09 -11.27
N PRO A 192 26.48 -3.88 -12.29
CA PRO A 192 25.52 -4.44 -13.25
C PRO A 192 24.38 -5.24 -12.60
N ARG A 193 24.69 -6.08 -11.59
CA ARG A 193 23.65 -6.90 -10.94
C ARG A 193 22.87 -6.15 -9.87
N LEU A 194 23.43 -5.07 -9.33
CA LEU A 194 22.69 -4.10 -8.52
C LEU A 194 21.63 -3.40 -9.38
N LEU A 195 22.01 -2.90 -10.56
CA LEU A 195 21.06 -2.33 -11.51
C LEU A 195 20.00 -3.35 -11.93
N GLY A 196 20.40 -4.59 -12.22
CA GLY A 196 19.47 -5.67 -12.51
C GLY A 196 18.52 -5.99 -11.34
N ALA A 197 18.99 -5.92 -10.08
CA ALA A 197 18.13 -6.11 -8.91
C ALA A 197 17.13 -4.97 -8.75
N ALA A 198 17.57 -3.72 -8.91
CA ALA A 198 16.70 -2.56 -8.88
C ALA A 198 15.64 -2.62 -10.00
N ALA A 199 16.05 -2.91 -11.23
CA ALA A 199 15.15 -3.08 -12.36
C ALA A 199 14.13 -4.23 -12.14
N THR A 200 14.59 -5.36 -11.59
CA THR A 200 13.70 -6.48 -11.22
C THR A 200 12.69 -6.06 -10.14
N SER A 201 13.12 -5.24 -9.17
CA SER A 201 12.25 -4.75 -8.09
C SER A 201 11.20 -3.78 -8.62
N VAL A 202 11.57 -2.86 -9.52
CA VAL A 202 10.62 -1.99 -10.24
C VAL A 202 9.65 -2.83 -11.07
N TYR A 203 10.15 -3.83 -11.80
CA TYR A 203 9.32 -4.74 -12.57
C TYR A 203 8.32 -5.49 -11.68
N ALA A 204 8.73 -5.97 -10.50
CA ALA A 204 7.82 -6.63 -9.56
C ALA A 204 6.71 -5.69 -9.08
N VAL A 205 7.03 -4.43 -8.77
CA VAL A 205 6.03 -3.40 -8.44
C VAL A 205 5.07 -3.18 -9.60
N ALA A 206 5.59 -3.02 -10.82
CA ALA A 206 4.78 -2.82 -12.02
C ALA A 206 3.87 -4.03 -12.28
N LEU A 207 4.39 -5.25 -12.16
CA LEU A 207 3.62 -6.48 -12.34
C LEU A 207 2.46 -6.56 -11.36
N VAL A 208 2.71 -6.29 -10.08
CA VAL A 208 1.64 -6.28 -9.06
C VAL A 208 0.64 -5.15 -9.35
N ALA A 209 1.11 -3.96 -9.69
CA ALA A 209 0.23 -2.83 -9.98
C ALA A 209 -0.68 -3.10 -11.19
N TYR A 210 -0.15 -3.65 -12.29
CA TYR A 210 -0.94 -3.89 -13.50
C TYR A 210 -1.88 -5.10 -13.38
N THR A 211 -1.57 -6.07 -12.52
CA THR A 211 -2.40 -7.27 -12.35
C THR A 211 -3.43 -7.14 -11.22
N LEU A 212 -3.17 -6.33 -10.18
CA LEU A 212 -4.03 -6.23 -9.00
C LEU A 212 -4.68 -4.86 -8.77
N LEU A 213 -4.37 -3.81 -9.55
CA LEU A 213 -5.04 -2.51 -9.44
C LEU A 213 -5.99 -2.24 -10.62
N PRO A 214 -7.12 -1.53 -10.39
CA PRO A 214 -7.58 -0.92 -9.14
C PRO A 214 -8.34 -1.88 -8.18
N LEU A 215 -7.99 -1.89 -6.90
CA LEU A 215 -8.72 -2.65 -5.86
C LEU A 215 -10.21 -2.26 -5.82
N PRO A 216 -11.16 -3.22 -5.81
CA PRO A 216 -12.59 -2.94 -5.77
C PRO A 216 -12.96 -2.25 -4.46
N ASP A 217 -13.95 -1.37 -4.51
CA ASP A 217 -14.52 -0.80 -3.31
C ASP A 217 -15.34 -1.89 -2.58
N VAL A 218 -14.91 -2.23 -1.36
CA VAL A 218 -15.43 -3.33 -0.52
C VAL A 218 -16.94 -3.22 -0.29
N ALA A 219 -17.50 -2.01 -0.37
CA ALA A 219 -18.92 -1.77 -0.10
C ALA A 219 -19.83 -1.81 -1.34
N ALA A 220 -19.29 -1.71 -2.57
CA ALA A 220 -20.11 -1.40 -3.75
C ALA A 220 -20.08 -2.46 -4.88
N ASN A 221 -19.04 -3.30 -5.00
CA ASN A 221 -18.78 -3.98 -6.28
C ASN A 221 -18.88 -5.52 -6.31
N CYS A 222 -19.18 -6.21 -5.20
CA CYS A 222 -19.46 -7.66 -5.28
C CYS A 222 -20.89 -7.97 -5.81
N GLY A 223 -21.64 -6.96 -6.27
CA GLY A 223 -23.04 -7.10 -6.69
C GLY A 223 -23.28 -7.27 -8.20
N VAL A 224 -22.30 -7.03 -9.08
CA VAL A 224 -22.53 -7.07 -10.54
C VAL A 224 -21.35 -7.71 -11.25
N SER A 225 -21.37 -9.05 -11.29
CA SER A 225 -20.75 -9.98 -12.25
C SER A 225 -20.13 -11.13 -11.47
N GLY A 226 -20.71 -12.32 -11.62
CA GLY A 226 -20.00 -13.55 -11.27
C GLY A 226 -18.75 -13.63 -12.14
N ALA A 227 -17.61 -13.22 -11.59
CA ALA A 227 -16.32 -13.45 -12.21
C ALA A 227 -16.07 -14.96 -12.19
N GLY A 228 -16.43 -15.59 -13.31
CA GLY A 228 -16.26 -17.02 -13.56
C GLY A 228 -14.82 -17.37 -13.94
N ILE A 229 -14.63 -18.64 -14.26
CA ILE A 229 -13.40 -19.17 -14.83
C ILE A 229 -13.67 -19.36 -16.32
N GLU A 230 -12.89 -18.72 -17.18
CA GLU A 230 -12.90 -18.98 -18.62
C GLU A 230 -11.81 -20.00 -18.94
N LEU A 231 -12.23 -21.19 -19.39
CA LEU A 231 -11.34 -22.33 -19.64
C LEU A 231 -11.17 -22.65 -21.12
N ILE A 232 -11.86 -21.93 -22.02
CA ILE A 232 -11.82 -22.21 -23.45
C ILE A 232 -10.57 -21.56 -24.05
N PRO A 233 -9.54 -22.34 -24.46
CA PRO A 233 -8.37 -21.76 -25.08
C PRO A 233 -8.70 -21.19 -26.46
N GLY A 234 -8.13 -20.03 -26.79
CA GLY A 234 -8.29 -19.35 -28.07
C GLY A 234 -9.51 -18.43 -28.16
N HIS A 235 -10.23 -18.20 -27.07
CA HIS A 235 -11.34 -17.24 -27.01
C HIS A 235 -10.86 -15.82 -27.36
N SER A 236 -9.73 -15.39 -26.82
CA SER A 236 -9.08 -14.10 -27.08
C SER A 236 -8.77 -13.87 -28.56
N VAL A 237 -8.40 -14.93 -29.31
CA VAL A 237 -8.19 -14.86 -30.75
C VAL A 237 -9.52 -14.69 -31.48
N GLY A 238 -10.57 -15.38 -31.03
CA GLY A 238 -11.94 -15.20 -31.52
C GLY A 238 -12.45 -13.77 -31.33
N ASP A 239 -12.19 -13.18 -30.16
CA ASP A 239 -12.54 -11.79 -29.86
C ASP A 239 -11.79 -10.81 -30.75
N ILE A 240 -10.48 -11.01 -30.95
CA ILE A 240 -9.70 -10.19 -31.91
C ILE A 240 -10.32 -10.29 -33.30
N LEU A 241 -10.59 -11.50 -33.80
CA LEU A 241 -11.15 -11.68 -35.13
C LEU A 241 -12.52 -11.02 -35.27
N ARG A 242 -13.35 -11.07 -34.23
CA ARG A 242 -14.68 -10.45 -34.21
C ARG A 242 -14.61 -8.92 -34.12
N GLU A 243 -13.77 -8.38 -33.23
CA GLU A 243 -13.64 -6.93 -33.02
C GLU A 243 -12.91 -6.22 -34.17
N THR A 244 -12.05 -6.95 -34.89
CA THR A 244 -11.24 -6.38 -35.99
C THR A 244 -11.85 -6.56 -37.37
N GLN A 245 -12.99 -7.26 -37.48
CA GLN A 245 -13.71 -7.43 -38.74
C GLN A 245 -14.11 -6.08 -39.34
N GLY A 246 -13.64 -5.83 -40.57
CA GLY A 246 -13.94 -4.59 -41.31
C GLY A 246 -13.13 -3.37 -40.87
N LEU A 247 -12.20 -3.50 -39.91
CA LEU A 247 -11.32 -2.41 -39.50
C LEU A 247 -10.10 -2.27 -40.41
N SER A 248 -9.54 -1.05 -40.47
CA SER A 248 -8.22 -0.85 -41.06
C SER A 248 -7.14 -1.56 -40.22
N PHE A 249 -6.00 -1.93 -40.83
CA PHE A 249 -4.91 -2.63 -40.14
C PHE A 249 -4.45 -1.92 -38.85
N VAL A 250 -4.34 -0.58 -38.88
CA VAL A 250 -3.95 0.21 -37.71
C VAL A 250 -5.03 0.18 -36.63
N SER A 251 -6.30 0.29 -37.02
CA SER A 251 -7.44 0.18 -36.09
C SER A 251 -7.54 -1.23 -35.47
N ALA A 252 -7.22 -2.27 -36.23
CA ALA A 252 -7.20 -3.64 -35.74
C ALA A 252 -6.09 -3.88 -34.68
N LEU A 253 -4.90 -3.31 -34.89
CA LEU A 253 -3.78 -3.38 -33.94
C LEU A 253 -4.00 -2.58 -32.66
N THR A 254 -4.91 -1.60 -32.70
CA THR A 254 -5.24 -0.72 -31.57
C THR A 254 -6.59 -1.04 -30.93
N SER A 255 -7.22 -2.15 -31.37
CA SER A 255 -8.43 -2.67 -30.74
C SER A 255 -8.14 -3.16 -29.33
N ARG A 256 -9.17 -3.21 -28.48
CA ARG A 256 -9.01 -3.58 -27.07
C ARG A 256 -8.55 -5.02 -26.92
N ALA A 257 -9.17 -5.96 -27.66
CA ALA A 257 -8.79 -7.37 -27.63
C ALA A 257 -7.32 -7.58 -28.07
N THR A 258 -6.86 -6.93 -29.14
CA THR A 258 -5.47 -7.06 -29.60
C THR A 258 -4.50 -6.49 -28.57
N LEU A 259 -4.79 -5.31 -28.01
CA LEU A 259 -3.94 -4.69 -27.01
C LEU A 259 -3.87 -5.51 -25.72
N GLN A 260 -4.97 -6.14 -25.29
CA GLN A 260 -4.97 -7.02 -24.11
C GLN A 260 -3.98 -8.17 -24.28
N VAL A 261 -4.09 -8.93 -25.37
CA VAL A 261 -3.19 -10.05 -25.68
C VAL A 261 -1.74 -9.56 -25.82
N ALA A 262 -1.51 -8.49 -26.57
CA ALA A 262 -0.17 -7.96 -26.81
C ALA A 262 0.48 -7.44 -25.51
N LEU A 263 -0.28 -6.78 -24.63
CA LEU A 263 0.23 -6.26 -23.37
C LEU A 263 0.51 -7.38 -22.36
N ASN A 264 -0.29 -8.45 -22.33
CA ASN A 264 -0.04 -9.63 -21.49
C ASN A 264 1.29 -10.31 -21.89
N VAL A 265 1.50 -10.52 -23.20
CA VAL A 265 2.79 -10.99 -23.73
C VAL A 265 3.92 -10.04 -23.31
N ALA A 266 3.77 -8.73 -23.57
CA ALA A 266 4.80 -7.74 -23.27
C ALA A 266 5.13 -7.65 -21.77
N LEU A 267 4.14 -7.83 -20.90
CA LEU A 267 4.29 -7.80 -19.44
C LEU A 267 5.17 -8.94 -18.93
N PHE A 268 5.17 -10.11 -19.59
CA PHE A 268 5.96 -11.28 -19.19
C PHE A 268 7.31 -11.44 -19.92
N VAL A 269 7.56 -10.68 -21.00
CA VAL A 269 8.88 -10.65 -21.64
C VAL A 269 10.02 -10.31 -20.66
N PRO A 270 9.91 -9.26 -19.82
CA PRO A 270 10.93 -8.97 -18.80
C PRO A 270 11.17 -10.13 -17.83
N PHE A 271 10.11 -10.84 -17.42
CA PHE A 271 10.24 -12.00 -16.53
C PHE A 271 11.10 -13.10 -17.16
N GLY A 272 10.84 -13.45 -18.43
CA GLY A 272 11.63 -14.44 -19.16
C GLY A 272 13.11 -14.07 -19.24
N ILE A 273 13.40 -12.79 -19.51
CA ILE A 273 14.76 -12.23 -19.56
C ILE A 273 15.46 -12.36 -18.19
N ILE A 274 14.78 -11.94 -17.11
CA ILE A 274 15.29 -11.99 -15.74
C ILE A 274 15.56 -13.45 -15.33
N ALA A 275 14.60 -14.36 -15.56
CA ALA A 275 14.76 -15.75 -15.18
C ALA A 275 15.92 -16.44 -15.92
N ARG A 276 16.02 -16.23 -17.24
CA ARG A 276 17.08 -16.83 -18.07
C ARG A 276 18.47 -16.28 -17.73
N ARG A 277 18.64 -14.96 -17.68
CA ARG A 277 19.98 -14.37 -17.53
C ARG A 277 20.31 -13.96 -16.10
N TYR A 278 19.42 -13.24 -15.42
CA TYR A 278 19.70 -12.72 -14.09
C TYR A 278 19.74 -13.84 -13.04
N TRP A 279 18.73 -14.72 -13.01
CA TRP A 279 18.69 -15.89 -12.14
C TRP A 279 19.47 -17.10 -12.67
N ASN A 280 19.95 -17.02 -13.92
CA ASN A 280 20.76 -18.06 -14.57
C ASN A 280 20.03 -19.42 -14.59
N ARG A 281 18.75 -19.44 -14.95
CA ARG A 281 17.94 -20.66 -15.13
C ARG A 281 17.96 -21.11 -16.59
N GLY A 282 17.76 -22.40 -16.82
CA GLY A 282 17.62 -22.96 -18.18
C GLY A 282 16.33 -22.47 -18.87
N PRO A 283 16.23 -22.56 -20.21
CA PRO A 283 15.06 -22.07 -20.97
C PRO A 283 13.75 -22.64 -20.45
N VAL A 284 13.66 -23.96 -20.33
CA VAL A 284 12.45 -24.67 -19.88
C VAL A 284 12.04 -24.20 -18.48
N VAL A 285 12.98 -24.18 -17.54
CA VAL A 285 12.71 -23.73 -16.16
C VAL A 285 12.23 -22.28 -16.14
N SER A 286 12.82 -21.39 -16.95
CA SER A 286 12.38 -20.00 -17.02
C SER A 286 10.96 -19.84 -17.56
N ILE A 287 10.58 -20.61 -18.58
CA ILE A 287 9.22 -20.61 -19.15
C ILE A 287 8.23 -21.17 -18.11
N MET A 288 8.57 -22.29 -17.46
CA MET A 288 7.73 -22.89 -16.42
C MET A 288 7.55 -21.96 -15.21
N LEU A 289 8.57 -21.21 -14.82
CA LEU A 289 8.45 -20.18 -13.78
C LEU A 289 7.51 -19.04 -14.23
N GLY A 290 7.51 -18.69 -15.51
CA GLY A 290 6.60 -17.70 -16.08
C GLY A 290 5.16 -18.18 -16.05
N ALA A 291 4.92 -19.43 -16.49
CA ALA A 291 3.62 -20.08 -16.42
C ALA A 291 3.11 -20.19 -14.96
N ALA A 292 3.98 -20.59 -14.02
CA ALA A 292 3.63 -20.67 -12.61
C ALA A 292 3.30 -19.31 -11.99
N LEU A 293 4.04 -18.25 -12.37
CA LEU A 293 3.73 -16.89 -11.91
C LEU A 293 2.41 -16.38 -12.51
N SER A 294 2.15 -16.65 -13.78
CA SER A 294 0.88 -16.31 -14.42
C SER A 294 -0.28 -17.03 -13.74
N LEU A 295 -0.15 -18.34 -13.48
CA LEU A 295 -1.14 -19.10 -12.72
C LEU A 295 -1.34 -18.54 -11.30
N LEU A 296 -0.28 -18.09 -10.64
CA LEU A 296 -0.37 -17.46 -9.33
C LEU A 296 -1.18 -16.15 -9.39
N ILE A 297 -1.03 -15.37 -10.46
CA ILE A 297 -1.80 -14.14 -10.68
C ILE A 297 -3.27 -14.48 -10.91
N GLU A 298 -3.58 -15.39 -11.84
CA GLU A 298 -4.95 -15.81 -12.13
C GLU A 298 -5.65 -16.37 -10.88
N THR A 299 -4.96 -17.20 -10.10
CA THR A 299 -5.50 -17.74 -8.83
C THR A 299 -5.70 -16.65 -7.78
N THR A 300 -4.80 -15.66 -7.70
CA THR A 300 -4.97 -14.51 -6.79
C THR A 300 -6.19 -13.68 -7.19
N GLN A 301 -6.45 -13.49 -8.49
CA GLN A 301 -7.61 -12.75 -8.97
C GLN A 301 -8.91 -13.52 -8.75
N LEU A 302 -8.93 -14.82 -9.07
CA LEU A 302 -10.07 -15.71 -8.88
C LEU A 302 -10.50 -15.81 -7.41
N THR A 303 -9.53 -15.84 -6.49
CA THR A 303 -9.80 -16.00 -5.06
C THR A 303 -10.03 -14.67 -4.33
N GLY A 304 -10.07 -13.54 -5.03
CA GLY A 304 -10.23 -12.23 -4.40
C GLY A 304 -9.09 -11.92 -3.43
N ILE A 305 -7.84 -12.16 -3.85
CA ILE A 305 -6.63 -12.09 -3.01
C ILE A 305 -6.75 -13.05 -1.82
N TRP A 306 -6.93 -14.34 -2.10
CA TRP A 306 -6.94 -15.42 -1.10
C TRP A 306 -7.99 -15.23 0.01
N GLY A 307 -9.17 -14.73 -0.36
CA GLY A 307 -10.29 -14.48 0.57
C GLY A 307 -10.20 -13.14 1.31
N LEU A 308 -9.34 -12.22 0.88
CA LEU A 308 -9.37 -10.84 1.37
C LEU A 308 -10.64 -10.10 0.89
N TYR A 309 -11.14 -10.46 -0.28
CA TYR A 309 -12.40 -9.99 -0.84
C TYR A 309 -13.37 -11.17 -1.01
N ASP A 310 -14.65 -10.92 -0.76
CA ASP A 310 -15.73 -11.93 -0.87
C ASP A 310 -16.07 -12.29 -2.32
N CYS A 311 -15.53 -11.56 -3.30
CA CYS A 311 -15.74 -11.79 -4.72
C CYS A 311 -14.42 -11.79 -5.50
N ALA A 312 -14.42 -12.51 -6.63
CA ALA A 312 -13.30 -12.52 -7.56
C ALA A 312 -13.05 -11.11 -8.11
N TYR A 313 -11.76 -10.77 -8.20
CA TYR A 313 -11.29 -9.44 -8.58
C TYR A 313 -11.42 -9.19 -10.10
N ARG A 314 -11.18 -10.24 -10.90
CA ARG A 314 -11.31 -10.31 -12.36
C ARG A 314 -11.69 -11.74 -12.77
N VAL A 315 -12.17 -11.90 -14.01
CA VAL A 315 -12.36 -13.21 -14.65
C VAL A 315 -10.98 -13.84 -14.83
N ALA A 316 -10.82 -15.08 -14.36
CA ALA A 316 -9.59 -15.83 -14.57
C ALA A 316 -9.64 -16.51 -15.93
N ASP A 317 -8.61 -16.29 -16.77
CA ASP A 317 -8.62 -16.68 -18.18
C ASP A 317 -7.39 -17.54 -18.54
N VAL A 318 -7.66 -18.72 -19.13
CA VAL A 318 -6.60 -19.61 -19.65
C VAL A 318 -5.80 -18.94 -20.77
N ASP A 319 -6.41 -18.05 -21.55
CA ASP A 319 -5.70 -17.31 -22.59
C ASP A 319 -4.70 -16.30 -22.02
N ASP A 320 -5.01 -15.69 -20.86
CA ASP A 320 -4.05 -14.85 -20.14
C ASP A 320 -2.87 -15.69 -19.63
N LEU A 321 -3.12 -16.93 -19.16
CA LEU A 321 -2.06 -17.89 -18.82
C LEU A 321 -1.16 -18.19 -20.02
N ILE A 322 -1.74 -18.50 -21.19
CA ILE A 322 -1.02 -18.86 -22.41
C ILE A 322 -0.21 -17.66 -22.93
N THR A 323 -0.81 -16.48 -23.01
CA THR A 323 -0.18 -15.25 -23.54
C THR A 323 0.97 -14.78 -22.65
N ASN A 324 0.79 -14.79 -21.34
CA ASN A 324 1.88 -14.51 -20.37
C ASN A 324 3.02 -15.54 -20.49
N THR A 325 2.69 -16.83 -20.66
CA THR A 325 3.69 -17.89 -20.86
C THR A 325 4.46 -17.70 -22.18
N ALA A 326 3.77 -17.30 -23.25
CA ALA A 326 4.39 -16.94 -24.52
C ALA A 326 5.32 -15.72 -24.38
N GLY A 327 4.90 -14.69 -23.64
CA GLY A 327 5.74 -13.56 -23.25
C GLY A 327 7.02 -13.99 -22.56
N ALA A 328 6.92 -14.89 -21.58
CA ALA A 328 8.09 -15.45 -20.89
C ALA A 328 9.02 -16.21 -21.87
N ALA A 329 8.46 -17.00 -22.80
CA ALA A 329 9.24 -17.71 -23.81
C ALA A 329 9.99 -16.76 -24.76
N ILE A 330 9.33 -15.69 -25.24
CA ILE A 330 9.97 -14.62 -26.03
C ILE A 330 11.08 -13.96 -25.22
N GLY A 331 10.82 -13.64 -23.95
CA GLY A 331 11.83 -13.09 -23.05
C GLY A 331 13.05 -14.00 -22.90
N VAL A 332 12.85 -15.31 -22.78
CA VAL A 332 13.93 -16.31 -22.70
C VAL A 332 14.77 -16.32 -23.98
N ALA A 333 14.14 -16.18 -25.15
CA ALA A 333 14.83 -16.09 -26.44
C ALA A 333 15.64 -14.79 -26.58
N LEU A 334 15.12 -13.67 -26.09
CA LEU A 334 15.78 -12.36 -26.15
C LEU A 334 16.89 -12.18 -25.10
N ALA A 335 16.82 -12.91 -23.99
CA ALA A 335 17.70 -12.74 -22.83
C ALA A 335 19.22 -12.77 -23.14
N PRO A 336 19.73 -13.69 -24.00
CA PRO A 336 21.15 -13.75 -24.32
C PRO A 336 21.66 -12.48 -25.01
N PHE A 337 20.81 -11.81 -25.79
CA PHE A 337 21.16 -10.61 -26.53
C PHE A 337 21.08 -9.36 -25.64
N LEU A 338 19.98 -9.17 -24.93
CA LEU A 338 19.70 -7.96 -24.15
C LEU A 338 20.53 -7.82 -22.86
N LEU A 339 20.93 -8.94 -22.25
CA LEU A 339 21.70 -8.96 -21.01
C LEU A 339 23.07 -9.66 -21.17
N SER A 340 23.61 -9.67 -22.40
CA SER A 340 24.96 -10.17 -22.73
C SER A 340 26.05 -9.51 -21.88
N TRP A 341 25.95 -8.20 -21.67
CA TRP A 341 26.85 -7.37 -20.85
C TRP A 341 26.85 -7.71 -19.34
N MET A 342 25.83 -8.43 -18.84
CA MET A 342 25.75 -8.76 -17.43
C MET A 342 26.74 -9.88 -17.06
N PRO A 343 27.55 -9.71 -15.99
CA PRO A 343 28.51 -10.72 -15.55
C PRO A 343 27.86 -12.06 -15.23
N SER A 344 28.46 -13.15 -15.73
CA SER A 344 27.97 -14.50 -15.48
C SER A 344 28.02 -14.85 -13.99
N SER A 345 27.07 -15.67 -13.54
CA SER A 345 27.02 -16.15 -12.16
C SER A 345 28.23 -17.01 -11.78
N GLY A 346 28.84 -17.70 -12.76
CA GLY A 346 30.01 -18.54 -12.58
C GLY A 346 31.26 -17.71 -12.30
N THR A 347 31.52 -16.68 -13.10
CA THR A 347 32.67 -15.77 -12.93
C THR A 347 32.64 -15.10 -11.55
N LEU A 348 31.48 -14.59 -11.14
CA LEU A 348 31.34 -13.91 -9.84
C LEU A 348 31.51 -14.85 -8.64
N ARG A 349 31.22 -16.15 -8.80
CA ARG A 349 31.32 -17.13 -7.72
C ARG A 349 32.76 -17.56 -7.45
N ARG A 350 33.65 -17.53 -8.46
CA ARG A 350 35.07 -17.90 -8.29
C ARG A 350 35.76 -17.00 -7.26
N ASP A 351 35.51 -15.70 -7.34
CA ASP A 351 36.15 -14.70 -6.46
C ASP A 351 35.46 -14.54 -5.10
N ARG A 352 34.50 -15.42 -4.77
CA ARG A 352 33.65 -15.28 -3.58
C ARG A 352 34.45 -15.35 -2.29
N SER A 353 35.47 -16.20 -2.22
CA SER A 353 36.29 -16.41 -1.01
C SER A 353 37.33 -15.32 -0.80
N LEU A 354 37.59 -14.47 -1.79
CA LEU A 354 38.61 -13.43 -1.66
C LEU A 354 38.18 -12.36 -0.63
N PRO A 355 39.07 -11.99 0.31
CA PRO A 355 38.82 -10.89 1.24
C PRO A 355 38.56 -9.57 0.50
N ARG A 356 37.68 -8.73 1.04
CA ARG A 356 37.34 -7.44 0.45
C ARG A 356 37.38 -6.33 1.50
N PRO A 357 37.74 -5.09 1.12
CA PRO A 357 37.79 -3.98 2.05
C PRO A 357 36.41 -3.70 2.66
N VAL A 358 36.42 -3.14 3.86
CA VAL A 358 35.22 -2.65 4.53
C VAL A 358 34.85 -1.29 3.95
N THR A 359 33.77 -1.23 3.19
CA THR A 359 33.23 0.02 2.64
C THR A 359 32.12 0.59 3.52
N VAL A 360 31.87 1.89 3.41
CA VAL A 360 30.78 2.59 4.13
C VAL A 360 29.43 1.92 3.81
N TRP A 361 29.14 1.71 2.52
CA TRP A 361 27.90 1.07 2.06
C TRP A 361 27.71 -0.34 2.61
N ARG A 362 28.79 -1.15 2.65
CA ARG A 362 28.73 -2.50 3.21
C ARG A 362 28.47 -2.48 4.71
N ARG A 363 29.05 -1.51 5.43
CA ARG A 363 28.82 -1.33 6.86
C ARG A 363 27.38 -0.89 7.15
N TRP A 364 26.89 0.13 6.45
CA TRP A 364 25.51 0.61 6.58
C TRP A 364 24.48 -0.46 6.22
N PHE A 365 24.72 -1.23 5.15
CA PHE A 365 23.84 -2.35 4.83
C PHE A 365 23.80 -3.40 5.95
N GLY A 366 24.95 -3.70 6.57
CA GLY A 366 25.00 -4.54 7.77
C GLY A 366 24.21 -3.96 8.95
N MET A 367 24.26 -2.64 9.18
CA MET A 367 23.47 -1.96 10.22
C MET A 367 21.96 -2.05 9.95
N VAL A 368 21.53 -1.84 8.71
CA VAL A 368 20.13 -2.01 8.31
C VAL A 368 19.67 -3.44 8.54
N LEU A 369 20.49 -4.44 8.19
CA LEU A 369 20.18 -5.84 8.47
C LEU A 369 20.11 -6.16 9.97
N ASP A 370 20.93 -5.51 10.80
CA ASP A 370 20.84 -5.64 12.26
C ASP A 370 19.51 -5.06 12.78
N ALA A 371 19.09 -3.87 12.31
CA ALA A 371 17.81 -3.27 12.67
C ALA A 371 16.62 -4.12 12.18
N VAL A 372 16.68 -4.64 10.96
CA VAL A 372 15.67 -5.58 10.43
C VAL A 372 15.61 -6.84 11.28
N ALA A 373 16.76 -7.39 11.72
CA ALA A 373 16.79 -8.58 12.57
C ALA A 373 16.09 -8.34 13.91
N VAL A 374 16.28 -7.17 14.55
CA VAL A 374 15.53 -6.80 15.77
C VAL A 374 14.03 -6.80 15.52
N ASN A 375 13.56 -6.14 14.46
CA ASN A 375 12.13 -6.02 14.16
C ASN A 375 11.51 -7.38 13.79
N VAL A 376 12.19 -8.18 12.97
CA VAL A 376 11.72 -9.52 12.57
C VAL A 376 11.66 -10.46 13.77
N VAL A 377 12.70 -10.49 14.61
CA VAL A 377 12.72 -11.36 15.80
C VAL A 377 11.67 -10.92 16.81
N SER A 378 11.56 -9.62 17.11
CA SER A 378 10.50 -9.11 17.98
C SER A 378 9.12 -9.46 17.45
N GLY A 379 8.84 -9.21 16.17
CA GLY A 379 7.55 -9.52 15.55
C GLY A 379 7.23 -11.02 15.59
N LEU A 380 8.19 -11.89 15.29
CA LEU A 380 7.99 -13.34 15.39
C LEU A 380 7.70 -13.78 16.83
N LEU A 381 8.43 -13.25 17.83
CA LEU A 381 8.16 -13.53 19.23
C LEU A 381 6.77 -13.01 19.63
N SER A 382 6.37 -11.81 19.22
CA SER A 382 5.02 -11.28 19.47
C SER A 382 3.94 -12.19 18.88
N LEU A 383 4.14 -12.72 17.66
CA LEU A 383 3.19 -13.65 17.03
C LEU A 383 3.04 -14.96 17.83
N THR A 384 4.12 -15.46 18.44
CA THR A 384 4.04 -16.68 19.28
C THR A 384 3.18 -16.50 20.53
N LEU A 385 2.93 -15.26 20.96
CA LEU A 385 2.07 -14.94 22.10
C LEU A 385 0.67 -14.52 21.67
N ILE A 386 0.57 -13.64 20.67
CA ILE A 386 -0.70 -13.04 20.22
C ILE A 386 -1.60 -14.09 19.56
N VAL A 387 -1.06 -14.95 18.68
CA VAL A 387 -1.87 -15.91 17.92
C VAL A 387 -2.55 -16.94 18.85
N PRO A 388 -1.85 -17.61 19.78
CA PRO A 388 -2.50 -18.52 20.71
C PRO A 388 -3.50 -17.79 21.60
N GLN A 389 -3.15 -16.60 22.10
CA GLN A 389 -4.05 -15.82 22.92
C GLN A 389 -5.36 -15.52 22.20
N LEU A 390 -5.30 -15.04 20.95
CA LEU A 390 -6.47 -14.75 20.15
C LEU A 390 -7.34 -16.00 19.93
N ALA A 391 -6.71 -17.15 19.70
CA ALA A 391 -7.38 -18.43 19.52
C ALA A 391 -8.07 -18.92 20.82
N PHE A 392 -7.45 -18.77 21.98
CA PHE A 392 -8.00 -19.23 23.26
C PHE A 392 -9.01 -18.27 23.88
N THR A 393 -8.87 -16.95 23.67
CA THR A 393 -9.78 -15.95 24.26
C THR A 393 -10.98 -15.61 23.38
N GLY A 394 -11.04 -16.17 22.16
CA GLY A 394 -12.09 -15.88 21.18
C GLY A 394 -12.05 -14.44 20.69
N GLY A 395 -10.85 -13.88 20.49
CA GLY A 395 -10.68 -12.51 19.98
C GLY A 395 -10.67 -11.40 21.04
N ARG A 396 -10.72 -11.72 22.34
CA ARG A 396 -10.66 -10.69 23.39
C ARG A 396 -9.24 -10.15 23.54
N ALA A 397 -9.14 -8.83 23.67
CA ALA A 397 -7.89 -8.13 23.92
C ALA A 397 -7.22 -8.63 25.23
N PRO A 398 -5.88 -8.60 25.32
CA PRO A 398 -5.17 -8.85 26.56
C PRO A 398 -5.59 -7.88 27.66
N SER A 399 -5.54 -8.31 28.91
CA SER A 399 -5.44 -7.36 30.02
C SER A 399 -4.11 -6.62 29.95
N ASP A 400 -4.04 -5.41 30.50
CA ASP A 400 -2.81 -4.62 30.53
C ASP A 400 -1.63 -5.40 31.13
N ALA A 401 -1.87 -6.17 32.19
CA ALA A 401 -0.86 -7.02 32.82
C ALA A 401 -0.31 -8.08 31.86
N ALA A 402 -1.18 -8.74 31.07
CA ALA A 402 -0.76 -9.72 30.08
C ALA A 402 -0.02 -9.06 28.90
N ALA A 403 -0.47 -7.89 28.46
CA ALA A 403 0.22 -7.10 27.43
C ALA A 403 1.63 -6.71 27.90
N ILE A 404 1.78 -6.18 29.11
CA ILE A 404 3.09 -5.83 29.70
C ILE A 404 3.99 -7.07 29.79
N ALA A 405 3.48 -8.20 30.27
CA ALA A 405 4.25 -9.45 30.34
C ALA A 405 4.72 -9.91 28.94
N SER A 406 3.87 -9.77 27.92
CA SER A 406 4.21 -10.09 26.54
C SER A 406 5.33 -9.21 26.00
N VAL A 407 5.28 -7.89 26.27
CA VAL A 407 6.29 -6.92 25.86
C VAL A 407 7.63 -7.22 26.54
N VAL A 408 7.62 -7.54 27.84
CA VAL A 408 8.82 -7.95 28.57
C VAL A 408 9.42 -9.23 27.98
N PHE A 409 8.60 -10.25 27.71
CA PHE A 409 9.05 -11.49 27.09
C PHE A 409 9.68 -11.25 25.71
N VAL A 410 9.01 -10.47 24.86
CA VAL A 410 9.51 -10.09 23.54
C VAL A 410 10.82 -9.32 23.65
N GLY A 411 10.90 -8.34 24.56
CA GLY A 411 12.10 -7.55 24.79
C GLY A 411 13.30 -8.38 25.23
N VAL A 412 13.11 -9.19 26.27
CA VAL A 412 14.17 -10.07 26.79
C VAL A 412 14.58 -11.11 25.73
N GLY A 413 13.61 -11.71 25.03
CA GLY A 413 13.85 -12.68 23.96
C GLY A 413 14.63 -12.07 22.80
N THR A 414 14.26 -10.87 22.33
CA THR A 414 14.97 -10.18 21.24
C THR A 414 16.39 -9.78 21.66
N VAL A 415 16.58 -9.24 22.87
CA VAL A 415 17.93 -8.94 23.39
C VAL A 415 18.77 -10.22 23.47
N ALA A 416 18.21 -11.32 23.97
CA ALA A 416 18.91 -12.59 24.05
C ALA A 416 19.32 -13.11 22.65
N LEU A 417 18.41 -13.11 21.69
CA LEU A 417 18.63 -13.71 20.36
C LEU A 417 19.45 -12.83 19.41
N VAL A 418 19.30 -11.50 19.47
CA VAL A 418 19.90 -10.56 18.52
C VAL A 418 21.14 -9.86 19.08
N VAL A 419 21.22 -9.65 20.39
CA VAL A 419 22.34 -8.94 21.03
C VAL A 419 23.29 -9.92 21.72
N VAL A 420 22.78 -10.70 22.68
CA VAL A 420 23.62 -11.56 23.54
C VAL A 420 24.18 -12.74 22.75
N LEU A 421 23.31 -13.54 22.11
CA LEU A 421 23.70 -14.77 21.42
C LEU A 421 24.74 -14.51 20.31
N PRO A 422 24.59 -13.51 19.42
CA PRO A 422 25.60 -13.25 18.40
C PRO A 422 26.91 -12.66 18.95
N ALA A 423 26.86 -11.98 20.10
CA ALA A 423 28.04 -11.42 20.76
C ALA A 423 28.89 -12.50 21.46
N VAL A 424 28.25 -13.49 22.09
CA VAL A 424 28.94 -14.57 22.79
C VAL A 424 29.40 -15.69 21.86
N LEU A 425 28.66 -15.95 20.78
CA LEU A 425 29.01 -16.99 19.82
C LEU A 425 30.01 -16.52 18.76
N GLY A 426 30.97 -17.38 18.40
CA GLY A 426 31.92 -17.15 17.33
C GLY A 426 32.88 -15.98 17.64
N ARG A 427 33.02 -15.05 16.68
CA ARG A 427 33.90 -13.87 16.79
C ARG A 427 33.18 -12.62 17.35
N GLY A 428 31.94 -12.76 17.82
CA GLY A 428 31.16 -11.64 18.36
C GLY A 428 30.63 -10.67 17.30
N ALA A 429 30.49 -11.11 16.05
CA ALA A 429 29.84 -10.36 14.97
C ALA A 429 28.31 -10.38 15.14
N SER A 430 27.65 -9.24 14.89
CA SER A 430 26.18 -9.15 14.85
C SER A 430 25.61 -9.93 13.65
N ILE A 431 24.29 -10.14 13.63
CA ILE A 431 23.62 -10.90 12.55
C ILE A 431 23.88 -10.23 11.20
N GLY A 432 23.63 -8.93 11.10
CA GLY A 432 23.87 -8.12 9.91
C GLY A 432 25.32 -8.14 9.48
N GLN A 433 26.27 -8.00 10.42
CA GLN A 433 27.70 -8.13 10.13
C GLN A 433 28.03 -9.49 9.51
N ARG A 434 27.56 -10.60 10.08
CA ARG A 434 27.78 -11.96 9.52
C ARG A 434 27.20 -12.08 8.11
N LEU A 435 25.99 -11.55 7.89
CA LEU A 435 25.31 -11.58 6.59
C LEU A 435 26.10 -10.85 5.50
N VAL A 436 26.82 -9.79 5.85
CA VAL A 436 27.69 -9.05 4.93
C VAL A 436 29.17 -9.42 5.03
N TRP A 437 29.51 -10.56 5.63
CA TRP A 437 30.88 -11.06 5.79
C TRP A 437 31.80 -10.12 6.59
N LEU A 438 31.27 -9.35 7.53
CA LEU A 438 32.04 -8.52 8.44
C LEU A 438 32.21 -9.23 9.78
N THR A 439 33.39 -9.10 10.37
CA THR A 439 33.66 -9.57 11.72
C THR A 439 34.46 -8.51 12.48
N PRO A 440 34.15 -8.27 13.76
CA PRO A 440 35.03 -7.50 14.60
C PRO A 440 36.30 -8.31 14.92
N SER A 441 37.41 -7.61 15.10
CA SER A 441 38.69 -8.16 15.56
C SER A 441 39.27 -7.27 16.65
N TRP A 442 39.91 -7.90 17.64
CA TRP A 442 40.59 -7.22 18.73
C TRP A 442 42.04 -7.67 18.79
N PRO A 443 42.94 -6.84 19.37
CA PRO A 443 44.24 -7.30 19.85
C PRO A 443 44.10 -8.54 20.75
N PRO A 444 45.07 -9.48 20.73
CA PRO A 444 44.97 -10.76 21.45
C PRO A 444 44.66 -10.62 22.95
N ASP A 445 45.24 -9.59 23.59
CA ASP A 445 45.06 -9.21 25.00
C ASP A 445 43.65 -8.70 25.35
N ARG A 446 42.82 -8.36 24.34
CA ARG A 446 41.53 -7.66 24.52
C ARG A 446 40.33 -8.39 23.93
N SER A 447 40.43 -9.69 23.66
CA SER A 447 39.40 -10.45 22.92
C SER A 447 38.27 -11.09 23.76
N GLY A 448 38.14 -10.70 25.04
CA GLY A 448 37.21 -11.29 26.01
C GLY A 448 35.71 -11.13 25.72
N ARG A 449 34.89 -12.06 26.23
CA ARG A 449 33.42 -12.11 26.01
C ARG A 449 32.71 -10.82 26.44
N TRP A 450 33.12 -10.24 27.57
CA TRP A 450 32.56 -8.98 28.08
C TRP A 450 32.74 -7.79 27.12
N ARG A 451 33.89 -7.69 26.44
CA ARG A 451 34.11 -6.65 25.43
C ARG A 451 33.23 -6.83 24.20
N ARG A 452 32.96 -8.07 23.80
CA ARG A 452 32.05 -8.39 22.68
C ARG A 452 30.61 -8.02 23.02
N LEU A 453 30.17 -8.35 24.24
CA LEU A 453 28.84 -7.99 24.76
C LEU A 453 28.70 -6.47 24.88
N HIS A 454 29.69 -5.79 25.45
CA HIS A 454 29.73 -4.33 25.52
C HIS A 454 29.60 -3.72 24.11
N ARG A 455 30.43 -4.17 23.14
CA ARG A 455 30.33 -3.71 21.74
C ARG A 455 28.93 -3.87 21.16
N ALA A 456 28.32 -5.05 21.34
CA ALA A 456 26.99 -5.32 20.81
C ALA A 456 25.91 -4.46 21.49
N SER A 457 26.08 -4.14 22.77
CA SER A 457 25.09 -3.43 23.57
C SER A 457 25.04 -1.93 23.29
N VAL A 458 26.15 -1.27 22.93
CA VAL A 458 26.23 0.20 22.75
C VAL A 458 25.10 0.77 21.89
N VAL A 459 24.74 0.09 20.80
CA VAL A 459 23.72 0.56 19.85
C VAL A 459 22.49 -0.34 19.87
N ALA A 460 22.68 -1.66 19.84
CA ALA A 460 21.56 -2.59 19.66
C ALA A 460 20.64 -2.65 20.89
N LEU A 461 21.17 -2.44 22.11
CA LEU A 461 20.35 -2.50 23.32
C LEU A 461 19.43 -1.27 23.45
N PRO A 462 19.90 0.00 23.37
CA PRO A 462 19.01 1.16 23.33
C PRO A 462 18.00 1.10 22.19
N TYR A 463 18.42 0.62 21.01
CA TYR A 463 17.51 0.41 19.87
C TYR A 463 16.41 -0.59 20.20
N THR A 464 16.75 -1.77 20.69
CA THR A 464 15.78 -2.82 21.03
C THR A 464 14.83 -2.38 22.14
N ILE A 465 15.34 -1.71 23.18
CA ILE A 465 14.52 -1.19 24.28
C ILE A 465 13.51 -0.16 23.75
N ALA A 466 13.94 0.81 22.95
CA ALA A 466 13.05 1.80 22.37
C ALA A 466 11.96 1.15 21.50
N THR A 467 12.33 0.21 20.62
CA THR A 467 11.38 -0.49 19.74
C THR A 467 10.34 -1.32 20.50
N VAL A 468 10.74 -1.94 21.62
CA VAL A 468 9.84 -2.82 22.40
C VAL A 468 8.97 -2.02 23.35
N LEU A 469 9.48 -0.95 23.97
CA LEU A 469 8.69 -0.09 24.85
C LEU A 469 7.55 0.63 24.11
N ASP A 470 7.73 0.91 22.82
CA ASP A 470 6.68 1.46 21.95
C ASP A 470 5.46 0.52 21.81
N GLN A 471 5.61 -0.77 22.16
CA GLN A 471 4.53 -1.75 22.14
C GLN A 471 3.73 -1.82 23.45
N LEU A 472 4.09 -1.03 24.46
CA LEU A 472 3.35 -1.02 25.73
C LEU A 472 1.92 -0.48 25.54
N PRO A 473 0.93 -1.03 26.25
CA PRO A 473 -0.41 -0.46 26.25
C PRO A 473 -0.37 0.98 26.80
N HIS A 474 -1.07 1.90 26.13
CA HIS A 474 -1.11 3.32 26.48
C HIS A 474 0.25 4.04 26.41
N ALA A 475 1.21 3.53 25.63
CA ALA A 475 2.49 4.20 25.37
C ALA A 475 2.31 5.59 24.71
N ASP A 476 1.13 5.88 24.18
CA ASP A 476 0.72 7.12 23.54
C ASP A 476 0.02 8.12 24.48
N ALA A 477 -0.12 7.79 25.78
CA ALA A 477 -0.82 8.64 26.75
C ALA A 477 0.02 9.02 27.99
N GLY A 478 -0.20 10.25 28.47
CA GLY A 478 0.24 10.72 29.78
C GLY A 478 1.75 10.72 30.01
N ALA A 479 2.16 10.39 31.24
CA ALA A 479 3.57 10.38 31.64
C ALA A 479 4.38 9.27 30.93
N LEU A 480 3.75 8.13 30.62
CA LEU A 480 4.40 7.01 29.95
C LEU A 480 4.87 7.39 28.55
N GLN A 481 4.05 8.13 27.79
CA GLN A 481 4.42 8.67 26.48
C GLN A 481 5.68 9.54 26.54
N THR A 482 5.81 10.38 27.57
CA THR A 482 6.99 11.25 27.74
C THR A 482 8.25 10.41 27.97
N VAL A 483 8.16 9.38 28.81
CA VAL A 483 9.30 8.48 29.11
C VAL A 483 9.69 7.65 27.89
N VAL A 484 8.73 6.98 27.25
CA VAL A 484 8.96 6.18 26.04
C VAL A 484 9.50 7.05 24.91
N GLY A 485 8.92 8.24 24.71
CA GLY A 485 9.39 9.22 23.74
C GLY A 485 10.82 9.67 23.99
N LEU A 486 11.20 9.97 25.24
CA LEU A 486 12.58 10.34 25.58
C LEU A 486 13.56 9.20 25.30
N ILE A 487 13.22 7.97 25.67
CA ILE A 487 14.03 6.78 25.37
C ILE A 487 14.18 6.60 23.85
N GLY A 488 13.08 6.77 23.10
CA GLY A 488 13.09 6.76 21.64
C GLY A 488 14.01 7.81 21.03
N ILE A 489 13.98 9.04 21.53
CA ILE A 489 14.86 10.14 21.09
C ILE A 489 16.34 9.79 21.38
N VAL A 490 16.65 9.36 22.61
CA VAL A 490 18.02 8.99 23.00
C VAL A 490 18.54 7.85 22.12
N SER A 491 17.73 6.81 21.93
CA SER A 491 18.04 5.70 21.03
C SER A 491 18.28 6.17 19.58
N GLY A 492 17.41 7.04 19.06
CA GLY A 492 17.55 7.65 17.74
C GLY A 492 18.85 8.45 17.58
N VAL A 493 19.23 9.23 18.60
CA VAL A 493 20.50 9.97 18.62
C VAL A 493 21.70 9.02 18.61
N ILE A 494 21.68 7.94 19.41
CA ILE A 494 22.75 6.94 19.44
C ILE A 494 22.91 6.27 18.06
N VAL A 495 21.79 5.86 17.44
CA VAL A 495 21.80 5.25 16.10
C VAL A 495 22.31 6.25 15.06
N LEU A 496 21.86 7.51 15.11
CA LEU A 496 22.32 8.56 14.21
C LEU A 496 23.83 8.78 14.32
N ILE A 497 24.36 8.84 15.55
CA ILE A 497 25.81 8.96 15.80
C ILE A 497 26.55 7.73 15.27
N ASP A 498 26.06 6.51 15.50
CA ASP A 498 26.71 5.29 14.98
C ASP A 498 26.77 5.30 13.46
N VAL A 499 25.65 5.62 12.78
CA VAL A 499 25.57 5.70 11.31
C VAL A 499 26.48 6.80 10.77
N ALA A 500 26.43 8.01 11.35
CA ALA A 500 27.24 9.15 10.93
C ALA A 500 28.74 8.94 11.18
N SER A 501 29.12 8.19 12.22
CA SER A 501 30.53 7.92 12.55
C SER A 501 31.23 6.99 11.54
N VAL A 502 30.50 6.18 10.77
CA VAL A 502 31.08 5.21 9.82
C VAL A 502 32.04 5.87 8.82
N PRO A 503 31.64 6.89 8.04
CA PRO A 503 32.53 7.56 7.09
C PRO A 503 33.68 8.34 7.72
N PHE A 504 33.64 8.66 9.02
CA PHE A 504 34.72 9.42 9.68
C PHE A 504 35.65 8.52 10.50
N SER A 505 35.24 7.28 10.78
CA SER A 505 36.03 6.34 11.56
C SER A 505 37.10 5.59 10.73
N ARG A 506 38.29 5.40 11.32
CA ARG A 506 39.33 4.51 10.76
C ARG A 506 38.75 3.11 10.55
N GLY A 507 38.94 2.53 9.36
CA GLY A 507 38.42 1.21 9.01
C GLY A 507 36.89 1.11 8.94
N ARG A 508 36.15 2.23 8.91
CA ARG A 508 34.68 2.27 8.81
C ARG A 508 33.97 1.49 9.92
N ARG A 509 34.57 1.48 11.11
CA ARG A 509 34.19 0.59 12.23
C ARG A 509 32.92 1.00 12.99
N GLY A 510 32.57 2.30 12.96
CA GLY A 510 31.39 2.86 13.65
C GLY A 510 31.58 3.04 15.16
N LEU A 511 30.59 3.65 15.83
CA LEU A 511 30.59 4.01 17.25
C LEU A 511 30.80 2.78 18.14
N SER A 512 29.99 1.73 17.95
CA SER A 512 30.06 0.49 18.75
C SER A 512 31.48 -0.10 18.78
N SER A 513 32.17 -0.11 17.64
CA SER A 513 33.54 -0.62 17.53
C SER A 513 34.58 0.34 18.11
N ILE A 514 34.38 1.66 17.99
CA ILE A 514 35.26 2.67 18.61
C ILE A 514 35.25 2.49 20.14
N VAL A 515 34.06 2.47 20.75
CA VAL A 515 33.90 2.38 22.21
C VAL A 515 34.46 1.05 22.73
N ALA A 516 34.32 -0.04 21.98
CA ALA A 516 34.86 -1.34 22.37
C ALA A 516 36.34 -1.60 21.99
N GLY A 517 36.99 -0.66 21.31
CA GLY A 517 38.36 -0.83 20.81
C GLY A 517 38.51 -1.95 19.77
N ALA A 518 37.46 -2.20 18.97
CA ALA A 518 37.45 -3.20 17.92
C ALA A 518 37.81 -2.60 16.56
N GLU A 519 38.48 -3.39 15.72
CA GLU A 519 38.55 -3.14 14.28
C GLU A 519 37.50 -3.99 13.55
N LEU A 520 37.14 -3.59 12.34
CA LEU A 520 36.23 -4.37 11.50
C LEU A 520 37.01 -4.90 10.29
N ARG A 521 36.90 -6.21 10.06
CA ARG A 521 37.56 -6.90 8.95
C ARG A 521 36.57 -7.74 8.16
N ASP A 522 36.98 -8.13 6.96
CA ASP A 522 36.26 -9.17 6.23
C ASP A 522 36.44 -10.50 6.95
N ALA A 523 35.36 -11.26 7.14
CA ALA A 523 35.40 -12.56 7.79
C ALA A 523 36.14 -13.63 6.97
N ARG A 524 36.47 -13.32 5.71
CA ARG A 524 37.28 -14.16 4.81
C ARG A 524 38.78 -13.84 4.89
N ALA A 525 39.15 -12.72 5.52
CA ALA A 525 40.53 -12.27 5.69
C ALA A 525 41.28 -13.05 6.77
#